data_AF-W6TGA3-F1
#
_entry.id   AF-W6TGA3-F1
#
_cell.length_a   1.000
_cell.length_b   1.000
_cell.length_c   1.000
_cell.angle_alpha   90.00
_cell.angle_beta   90.00
_cell.angle_gamma   90.00
#
_symmetry.space_group_name_H-M   'P 1'
#
loop_
_entity.id
_entity.type
_entity.pdbx_description
1 polymer ?
#
loop_
_entity_poly.entity_id
_entity_poly.type
_entity_poly.pdbx_seq_one_letter_code
_entity_poly.pdbx_strand_id
1 'polypeptide(L)'
;MYWLIKMQFVFLIGDEPINCVIERNNGVIGIVMIYIAALDMEVKRICDLIKNDNSIDLANIDIEDLTNHIRLLLQDSKFCSELAELNYKDEFISFIKIVKLNIGAEEQELLEKHLVDIQSKQTEIEKKEKENAKELYALTKPDKDILKDIFGKLSMEFSLTDNIVYRLGKNIFALNSGKRAIKDRFKLITDHYDYYDINDISSRRKFSISNPVSSTSYAI
;
A
#
# COMPACT_ATOMS: atom_id res chain seq x y z
N MET A 1 8.07 -30.36 -1.57
CA MET A 1 7.10 -30.17 -2.66
C MET A 1 5.89 -29.47 -2.07
N TYR A 2 5.84 -28.13 -2.13
CA TYR A 2 4.70 -27.35 -1.66
C TYR A 2 4.15 -26.49 -2.79
N TRP A 3 2.83 -26.52 -2.88
CA TRP A 3 2.00 -26.05 -3.97
C TRP A 3 2.02 -24.52 -4.10
N LEU A 4 2.50 -24.03 -5.25
CA LEU A 4 2.30 -22.64 -5.68
C LEU A 4 1.04 -22.57 -6.54
N ILE A 5 -0.13 -22.65 -5.88
CA ILE A 5 -1.38 -22.25 -6.51
C ILE A 5 -1.33 -20.72 -6.61
N LYS A 6 -1.57 -20.18 -7.82
CA LYS A 6 -1.65 -18.74 -8.13
C LYS A 6 -2.26 -17.95 -6.96
N MET A 7 -1.41 -17.34 -6.13
CA MET A 7 -1.87 -16.37 -5.14
C MET A 7 -2.08 -15.05 -5.87
N GLN A 8 -3.34 -14.68 -6.06
CA GLN A 8 -3.69 -13.30 -6.35
C GLN A 8 -3.52 -12.54 -5.03
N PHE A 9 -2.35 -11.94 -4.85
CA PHE A 9 -2.11 -11.11 -3.67
C PHE A 9 -2.90 -9.80 -3.82
N VAL A 10 -3.93 -9.64 -2.98
CA VAL A 10 -4.58 -8.34 -2.78
C VAL A 10 -3.79 -7.62 -1.71
N PHE A 11 -3.18 -6.49 -2.04
CA PHE A 11 -2.44 -5.68 -1.08
C PHE A 11 -3.30 -4.51 -0.61
N LEU A 12 -3.26 -4.25 0.69
CA LEU A 12 -3.79 -3.04 1.29
C LEU A 12 -2.67 -2.00 1.28
N ILE A 13 -2.86 -0.87 0.59
CA ILE A 13 -1.99 0.31 0.79
C ILE A 13 -2.75 1.25 1.73
N GLY A 14 -2.36 1.27 3.00
CA GLY A 14 -3.19 1.84 4.07
C GLY A 14 -4.39 0.94 4.37
N ASP A 15 -5.59 1.50 4.52
CA ASP A 15 -6.82 0.75 4.83
C ASP A 15 -7.55 0.23 3.59
N GLU A 16 -7.03 0.49 2.38
CA GLU A 16 -7.75 0.23 1.14
C GLU A 16 -7.07 -0.80 0.23
N PRO A 17 -7.81 -1.82 -0.26
CA PRO A 17 -7.26 -2.81 -1.17
C PRO A 17 -7.00 -2.21 -2.55
N ILE A 18 -5.77 -2.37 -3.02
CA ILE A 18 -5.41 -2.13 -4.42
C ILE A 18 -5.35 -3.48 -5.12
N ASN A 19 -6.26 -3.67 -6.07
CA ASN A 19 -6.23 -4.82 -6.96
C ASN A 19 -5.23 -4.53 -8.08
N CYS A 20 -4.00 -5.02 -7.94
CA CYS A 20 -2.95 -4.84 -8.94
C CYS A 20 -2.31 -6.17 -9.32
N VAL A 21 -1.93 -6.30 -10.61
CA VAL A 21 -1.10 -7.42 -11.05
C VAL A 21 0.33 -7.16 -10.60
N ILE A 22 0.85 -8.05 -9.77
CA ILE A 22 2.23 -7.99 -9.27
C ILE A 22 3.04 -9.06 -9.95
N GLU A 23 4.21 -8.68 -10.47
CA GLU A 23 5.17 -9.66 -10.94
C GLU A 23 5.75 -10.39 -9.74
N ARG A 24 5.71 -11.72 -9.79
CA ARG A 24 6.27 -12.55 -8.72
C ARG A 24 7.76 -12.24 -8.57
N ASN A 25 8.13 -11.64 -7.45
CA ASN A 25 9.52 -11.40 -7.08
C ASN A 25 9.89 -12.31 -5.89
N ASN A 26 10.62 -13.39 -6.16
CA ASN A 26 11.03 -14.34 -5.13
C ASN A 26 11.94 -13.71 -4.06
N GLY A 27 12.71 -12.68 -4.39
CA GLY A 27 13.54 -11.95 -3.42
C GLY A 27 12.68 -11.19 -2.41
N VAL A 28 11.65 -10.49 -2.89
CA VAL A 28 10.68 -9.77 -2.05
C VAL A 28 9.86 -10.73 -1.20
N ILE A 29 9.38 -11.83 -1.79
CA ILE A 29 8.69 -12.88 -1.03
C ILE A 29 9.61 -13.38 0.09
N GLY A 30 10.90 -13.59 -0.20
CA GLY A 30 11.88 -13.96 0.82
C GLY A 30 12.00 -12.94 1.95
N ILE A 31 12.13 -11.65 1.62
CA ILE A 31 12.21 -10.56 2.60
C ILE A 31 10.94 -10.48 3.45
N VAL A 32 9.76 -10.49 2.82
CA VAL A 32 8.47 -10.48 3.52
C VAL A 32 8.34 -11.69 4.44
N MET A 33 8.74 -12.88 3.99
CA MET A 33 8.71 -14.08 4.81
C MET A 33 9.68 -14.01 5.99
N ILE A 34 10.83 -13.33 5.87
CA ILE A 34 11.74 -13.06 6.99
C ILE A 34 11.06 -12.15 8.03
N TYR A 35 10.39 -11.08 7.60
CA TYR A 35 9.65 -10.20 8.50
C TYR A 35 8.48 -10.91 9.18
N ILE A 36 7.73 -11.74 8.45
CA ILE A 36 6.66 -12.57 9.03
C ILE A 36 7.22 -13.53 10.08
N ALA A 37 8.33 -14.21 9.77
CA ALA A 37 8.96 -15.11 10.72
C ALA A 37 9.47 -14.37 11.98
N ALA A 38 10.00 -13.16 11.82
CA ALA A 38 10.42 -12.32 12.94
C ALA A 38 9.22 -11.85 13.79
N LEU A 39 8.11 -11.48 13.15
CA LEU A 39 6.84 -11.18 13.84
C LEU A 39 6.33 -12.38 14.63
N ASP A 40 6.31 -13.57 14.04
CA ASP A 40 5.88 -14.80 14.71
C ASP A 40 6.75 -15.11 15.94
N MET A 41 8.06 -14.92 15.82
CA MET A 41 8.99 -15.06 16.94
C MET A 41 8.72 -14.03 18.04
N GLU A 42 8.42 -12.79 17.67
CA GLU A 42 8.18 -11.71 18.62
C GLU A 42 6.85 -11.89 19.36
N VAL A 43 5.79 -12.30 18.66
CA VAL A 43 4.51 -12.67 19.28
C VAL A 43 4.73 -13.80 20.28
N LYS A 44 5.49 -14.84 19.90
CA LYS A 44 5.81 -15.93 20.81
C LYS A 44 6.58 -15.45 22.04
N ARG A 45 7.59 -14.58 21.85
CA ARG A 45 8.37 -13.99 22.95
C ARG A 45 7.47 -13.24 23.93
N ILE A 46 6.55 -12.42 23.45
CA ILE A 46 5.60 -11.67 24.28
C ILE A 46 4.68 -12.63 25.04
N CYS A 47 4.12 -13.63 24.36
CA CYS A 47 3.29 -14.65 25.01
C CYS A 47 4.03 -15.41 26.11
N ASP A 48 5.29 -15.78 25.86
CA ASP A 48 6.12 -16.49 26.82
C ASP A 48 6.47 -15.59 28.02
N LEU A 49 6.71 -14.29 27.82
CA LEU A 49 6.90 -13.35 28.92
C LEU A 49 5.66 -13.24 29.81
N ILE A 50 4.48 -13.08 29.20
CA ILE A 50 3.22 -12.94 29.93
C ILE A 50 2.91 -14.22 30.73
N LYS A 51 3.13 -15.40 30.15
CA LYS A 51 2.87 -16.69 30.83
C LYS A 51 3.79 -16.94 32.02
N ASN A 52 5.02 -16.43 31.96
CA ASN A 52 6.03 -16.64 32.99
C ASN A 52 6.06 -15.51 34.04
N ASP A 53 5.26 -14.47 33.86
CA ASP A 53 5.14 -13.37 34.81
C ASP A 53 4.14 -13.74 35.92
N ASN A 54 4.67 -14.10 37.08
CA ASN A 54 3.89 -14.47 38.25
C ASN A 54 3.06 -13.30 38.84
N SER A 55 3.26 -12.06 38.37
CA SER A 55 2.45 -10.92 38.77
C SER A 55 1.13 -10.82 37.98
N ILE A 56 1.01 -11.54 36.87
CA ILE A 56 -0.17 -11.55 36.00
C ILE A 56 -1.02 -12.79 36.30
N ASP A 57 -2.17 -12.60 36.94
CA ASP A 57 -3.16 -13.67 37.10
C ASP A 57 -3.98 -13.83 35.82
N LEU A 58 -3.47 -14.62 34.87
CA LEU A 58 -4.12 -14.85 33.59
C LEU A 58 -5.52 -15.48 33.69
N ALA A 59 -5.87 -16.13 34.81
CA ALA A 59 -7.17 -16.75 34.98
C ALA A 59 -8.27 -15.72 35.31
N ASN A 60 -7.90 -14.59 35.92
CA ASN A 60 -8.83 -13.59 36.43
C ASN A 60 -8.59 -12.16 35.92
N ILE A 61 -7.53 -11.94 35.12
CA ILE A 61 -7.25 -10.64 34.51
C ILE A 61 -8.38 -10.21 33.57
N ASP A 62 -8.73 -8.92 33.62
CA ASP A 62 -9.66 -8.36 32.64
C ASP A 62 -8.95 -8.04 31.30
N ILE A 63 -9.76 -7.86 30.25
CA ILE A 63 -9.24 -7.65 28.89
C ILE A 63 -8.48 -6.33 28.77
N GLU A 64 -8.87 -5.29 29.52
CA GLU A 64 -8.28 -3.96 29.42
C GLU A 64 -6.90 -3.93 30.09
N ASP A 65 -6.78 -4.54 31.26
CA ASP A 65 -5.52 -4.73 31.97
C ASP A 65 -4.55 -5.60 31.16
N LEU A 66 -5.01 -6.70 30.58
CA LEU A 66 -4.19 -7.54 29.70
C LEU A 66 -3.73 -6.76 28.45
N THR A 67 -4.61 -5.94 27.87
CA THR A 67 -4.28 -5.08 26.72
C THR A 67 -3.20 -4.07 27.09
N ASN A 68 -3.27 -3.47 28.28
CA ASN A 68 -2.27 -2.52 28.76
C ASN A 68 -0.90 -3.19 28.96
N HIS A 69 -0.86 -4.40 29.52
CA HIS A 69 0.39 -5.17 29.68
C HIS A 69 1.04 -5.50 28.33
N ILE A 70 0.25 -6.00 27.37
CA ILE A 70 0.73 -6.27 26.01
C ILE A 70 1.27 -4.99 25.36
N ARG A 71 0.58 -3.86 25.55
CA ARG A 71 0.98 -2.57 24.97
C ARG A 71 2.35 -2.10 25.47
N LEU A 72 2.62 -2.24 26.77
CA LEU A 72 3.93 -1.92 27.35
C LEU A 72 5.03 -2.81 26.76
N LEU A 73 4.78 -4.12 26.64
CA LEU A 73 5.74 -5.06 26.03
C LEU A 73 6.02 -4.77 24.55
N LEU A 74 5.00 -4.31 23.81
CA LEU A 74 5.15 -3.87 22.42
C LEU A 74 5.96 -2.57 22.30
N GLN A 75 5.80 -1.63 23.23
CA GLN A 75 6.58 -0.38 23.26
C GLN A 75 8.06 -0.64 23.54
N ASP A 76 8.37 -1.60 24.40
CA ASP A 76 9.75 -2.00 24.70
C ASP A 76 10.38 -2.88 23.62
N SER A 77 9.56 -3.38 22.67
CA SER A 77 10.06 -4.18 21.57
C SER A 77 10.78 -3.32 20.54
N LYS A 78 12.10 -3.53 20.46
CA LYS A 78 12.95 -2.96 19.41
C LYS A 78 12.46 -3.36 18.01
N PHE A 79 12.05 -4.61 17.83
CA PHE A 79 11.54 -5.10 16.55
C PHE A 79 10.23 -4.42 16.16
N CYS A 80 9.28 -4.27 17.08
CA CYS A 80 8.02 -3.57 16.79
C CYS A 80 8.25 -2.08 16.50
N SER A 81 9.22 -1.46 17.16
CA SER A 81 9.61 -0.06 16.90
C SER A 81 10.26 0.09 15.53
N GLU A 82 11.22 -0.76 15.19
CA GLU A 82 11.84 -0.81 13.84
C GLU A 82 10.79 -1.08 12.74
N LEU A 83 9.81 -1.96 13.01
CA LEU A 83 8.70 -2.24 12.10
C LEU A 83 7.75 -1.05 11.92
N ALA A 84 7.51 -0.27 12.98
CA ALA A 84 6.66 0.92 12.91
C ALA A 84 7.29 2.06 12.10
N GLU A 85 8.62 2.10 12.03
CA GLU A 85 9.38 3.07 11.23
C GLU A 85 9.51 2.69 9.75
N LEU A 86 9.26 1.43 9.39
CA LEU A 86 9.31 0.99 8.00
C LEU A 86 8.19 1.66 7.19
N ASN A 87 8.58 2.50 6.23
CA ASN A 87 7.65 3.03 5.23
C ASN A 87 7.39 1.97 4.15
N TYR A 88 6.61 0.96 4.53
CA TYR A 88 6.21 -0.14 3.64
C TYR A 88 5.49 0.38 2.39
N LYS A 89 4.85 1.55 2.41
CA LYS A 89 4.15 2.10 1.23
C LYS A 89 5.13 2.48 0.12
N ASP A 90 6.21 3.18 0.46
CA ASP A 90 7.22 3.62 -0.52
C ASP A 90 8.02 2.43 -1.08
N GLU A 91 8.42 1.51 -0.20
CA GLU A 91 9.08 0.27 -0.61
C GLU A 91 8.16 -0.54 -1.53
N PHE A 92 6.85 -0.57 -1.22
CA PHE A 92 5.88 -1.35 -2.00
C PHE A 92 5.59 -0.81 -3.39
N ILE A 93 5.55 0.53 -3.57
CA ILE A 93 5.40 1.15 -4.90
C ILE A 93 6.48 0.66 -5.88
N SER A 94 7.69 0.37 -5.38
CA SER A 94 8.79 -0.16 -6.21
C SER A 94 8.52 -1.56 -6.78
N PHE A 95 7.61 -2.32 -6.18
CA PHE A 95 7.30 -3.71 -6.54
C PHE A 95 6.03 -3.88 -7.37
N ILE A 96 5.19 -2.83 -7.42
CA ILE A 96 4.06 -2.80 -8.34
C ILE A 96 4.62 -2.81 -9.77
N LYS A 97 4.08 -3.66 -10.65
CA LYS A 97 4.40 -3.57 -12.08
C LYS A 97 3.82 -2.28 -12.64
N ILE A 98 4.65 -1.24 -12.63
CA ILE A 98 4.31 0.07 -13.15
C ILE A 98 4.63 0.10 -14.64
N VAL A 99 3.60 0.19 -15.47
CA VAL A 99 3.75 0.42 -16.90
C VAL A 99 4.02 1.91 -17.11
N LYS A 100 5.24 2.23 -17.55
CA LYS A 100 5.55 3.58 -18.04
C LYS A 100 4.85 3.75 -19.38
N LEU A 101 3.95 4.74 -19.45
CA LEU A 101 3.31 5.10 -20.72
C LEU A 101 4.35 5.79 -21.60
N ASN A 102 4.57 5.25 -22.80
CA ASN A 102 5.44 5.85 -23.81
C ASN A 102 4.56 6.48 -24.89
N ILE A 103 4.06 7.67 -24.60
CA ILE A 103 3.11 8.44 -25.42
C ILE A 103 3.75 9.78 -25.83
N GLY A 104 3.21 10.43 -26.87
CA GLY A 104 3.70 11.72 -27.35
C GLY A 104 3.49 12.85 -26.33
N ALA A 105 4.19 13.98 -26.52
CA ALA A 105 4.09 15.12 -25.60
C ALA A 105 2.67 15.70 -25.51
N GLU A 106 1.97 15.80 -26.65
CA GLU A 106 0.58 16.27 -26.70
C GLU A 106 -0.38 15.31 -25.98
N GLU A 107 -0.22 14.00 -26.19
CA GLU A 107 -1.00 12.95 -25.52
C GLU A 107 -0.73 12.93 -24.02
N GLN A 108 0.52 13.15 -23.61
CA GLN A 108 0.90 13.26 -22.20
C GLN A 108 0.21 14.45 -21.54
N GLU A 109 0.26 15.64 -22.14
CA GLU A 109 -0.39 16.84 -21.58
C GLU A 109 -1.92 16.65 -21.46
N LEU A 110 -2.53 16.03 -22.48
CA LEU A 110 -3.94 15.70 -22.47
C LEU A 110 -4.29 14.72 -21.33
N LEU A 111 -3.50 13.66 -21.17
CA LEU A 111 -3.70 12.68 -20.11
C LEU A 111 -3.52 13.30 -18.72
N GLU A 112 -2.48 14.11 -18.52
CA GLU A 112 -2.25 14.83 -17.26
C GLU A 112 -3.45 15.73 -16.90
N LYS A 113 -4.00 16.45 -17.88
CA LYS A 113 -5.22 17.25 -17.69
C LYS A 113 -6.40 16.39 -17.26
N HIS A 114 -6.61 15.23 -17.89
CA HIS A 114 -7.66 14.30 -17.49
C HIS A 114 -7.49 13.75 -16.07
N LEU A 115 -6.24 13.48 -15.64
CA LEU A 115 -5.98 13.05 -14.25
C LEU A 115 -6.38 14.13 -13.25
N VAL A 116 -6.04 15.40 -13.52
CA VAL A 116 -6.42 16.54 -12.68
C VAL A 116 -7.94 16.72 -12.63
N ASP A 117 -8.61 16.64 -13.78
CA ASP A 117 -10.07 16.75 -13.87
C ASP A 117 -10.77 15.65 -13.07
N ILE A 118 -10.27 14.41 -13.12
CA ILE A 118 -10.80 13.29 -12.32
C ILE A 118 -10.69 13.59 -10.83
N GLN A 119 -9.51 13.99 -10.36
CA GLN A 119 -9.30 14.29 -8.93
C GLN A 119 -10.22 15.40 -8.45
N SER A 120 -10.31 16.49 -9.21
CA SER A 120 -11.21 17.61 -8.89
C SER A 120 -12.66 17.14 -8.75
N LYS A 121 -13.14 16.30 -9.67
CA LYS A 121 -14.50 15.77 -9.64
C LYS A 121 -14.73 14.77 -8.51
N GLN A 122 -13.74 13.95 -8.16
CA GLN A 122 -13.80 13.08 -6.98
C GLN A 122 -13.98 13.91 -5.70
N THR A 123 -13.17 14.96 -5.50
CA THR A 123 -13.27 15.86 -4.35
C THR A 123 -14.61 16.59 -4.28
N GLU A 124 -15.14 17.07 -5.41
CA GLU A 124 -16.45 17.72 -5.45
C GLU A 124 -17.59 16.77 -5.07
N ILE A 125 -17.54 15.52 -5.55
CA ILE A 125 -18.52 14.49 -5.19
C ILE A 125 -18.45 14.19 -3.69
N GLU A 126 -17.25 14.01 -3.13
CA GLU A 126 -17.07 13.76 -1.69
C GLU A 126 -17.58 14.90 -0.82
N LYS A 127 -17.30 16.14 -1.23
CA LYS A 127 -17.81 17.33 -0.53
C LYS A 127 -19.34 17.35 -0.53
N LYS A 128 -19.97 17.16 -1.70
CA LYS A 128 -21.43 17.11 -1.83
C LYS A 128 -22.04 15.95 -1.01
N GLU A 129 -21.36 14.82 -0.96
CA GLU A 129 -21.77 13.64 -0.18
C GLU A 129 -21.72 13.88 1.33
N LYS A 130 -20.75 14.67 1.82
CA LYS A 130 -20.64 15.07 3.23
C LYS A 130 -21.65 16.14 3.63
N GLU A 131 -21.91 17.12 2.74
CA GLU A 131 -22.70 18.31 3.07
C GLU A 131 -24.22 18.08 2.95
N ASN A 132 -24.68 17.15 2.11
CA ASN A 132 -26.10 17.02 1.78
C ASN A 132 -26.61 15.58 1.91
N ALA A 133 -27.47 15.27 2.89
CA ALA A 133 -28.06 13.93 3.04
C ALA A 133 -29.26 13.67 2.10
N LYS A 134 -29.87 14.72 1.54
CA LYS A 134 -31.01 14.62 0.61
C LYS A 134 -30.57 15.06 -0.79
N GLU A 135 -31.09 14.39 -1.82
CA GLU A 135 -30.84 14.69 -3.24
C GLU A 135 -29.40 14.52 -3.75
N LEU A 136 -28.59 13.70 -3.06
CA LEU A 136 -27.23 13.33 -3.47
C LEU A 136 -27.11 12.93 -4.94
N TYR A 137 -28.10 12.19 -5.44
CA TYR A 137 -28.10 11.75 -6.83
C TYR A 137 -28.14 12.94 -7.79
N ALA A 138 -29.03 13.90 -7.59
CA ALA A 138 -29.16 15.06 -8.48
C ALA A 138 -27.92 15.96 -8.45
N LEU A 139 -27.33 16.15 -7.26
CA LEU A 139 -26.16 17.01 -7.07
C LEU A 139 -24.85 16.43 -7.60
N THR A 140 -24.70 15.09 -7.53
CA THR A 140 -23.48 14.40 -7.96
C THR A 140 -23.57 13.86 -9.39
N LYS A 141 -24.77 13.76 -9.98
CA LYS A 141 -24.97 13.25 -11.34
C LYS A 141 -24.12 13.99 -12.40
N PRO A 142 -24.07 15.33 -12.43
CA PRO A 142 -23.26 16.05 -13.43
C PRO A 142 -21.78 15.65 -13.38
N ASP A 143 -21.20 15.60 -12.18
CA ASP A 143 -19.78 15.23 -12.02
C ASP A 143 -19.54 13.75 -12.34
N LYS A 144 -20.49 12.88 -11.97
CA LYS A 144 -20.46 11.46 -12.32
C LYS A 144 -20.54 11.25 -13.83
N ASP A 145 -21.29 12.07 -14.57
CA ASP A 145 -21.38 11.97 -16.02
C ASP A 145 -20.10 12.50 -16.70
N ILE A 146 -19.46 13.54 -16.16
CA ILE A 146 -18.11 13.99 -16.61
C ILE A 146 -17.08 12.86 -16.41
N LEU A 147 -17.08 12.22 -15.23
CA LEU A 147 -16.19 11.08 -14.98
C LEU A 147 -16.41 9.93 -15.97
N LYS A 148 -17.65 9.65 -16.38
CA LYS A 148 -17.93 8.63 -17.42
C LYS A 148 -17.27 8.97 -18.74
N ASP A 149 -17.40 10.23 -19.17
CA ASP A 149 -16.82 10.70 -20.42
C ASP A 149 -15.29 10.58 -20.39
N ILE A 150 -14.65 11.06 -19.31
CA ILE A 150 -13.20 10.96 -19.15
C ILE A 150 -12.76 9.49 -19.13
N PHE A 151 -13.43 8.59 -18.39
CA PHE A 151 -13.06 7.17 -18.38
C PHE A 151 -13.25 6.50 -19.75
N GLY A 152 -14.23 6.94 -20.54
CA GLY A 152 -14.40 6.50 -21.93
C GLY A 152 -13.18 6.87 -22.77
N LYS A 153 -12.73 8.12 -22.69
CA LYS A 153 -11.53 8.62 -23.39
C LYS A 153 -10.27 7.90 -22.94
N LEU A 154 -10.07 7.74 -21.63
CA LEU A 154 -8.94 6.98 -21.06
C LEU A 154 -8.85 5.55 -21.60
N SER A 155 -9.99 4.89 -21.79
CA SER A 155 -10.03 3.52 -22.31
C SER A 155 -9.79 3.47 -23.82
N MET A 156 -10.33 4.42 -24.59
CA MET A 156 -10.27 4.41 -26.05
C MET A 156 -8.98 5.03 -26.62
N GLU A 157 -8.56 6.17 -26.09
CA GLU A 157 -7.44 6.96 -26.62
C GLU A 157 -6.09 6.44 -26.09
N PHE A 158 -6.04 6.05 -24.81
CA PHE A 158 -4.81 5.65 -24.14
C PHE A 158 -4.67 4.14 -23.93
N SER A 159 -5.68 3.35 -24.36
CA SER A 159 -5.72 1.88 -24.21
C SER A 159 -5.45 1.41 -22.78
N LEU A 160 -5.90 2.17 -21.79
CA LEU A 160 -5.70 1.83 -20.39
C LEU A 160 -6.62 0.68 -19.98
N THR A 161 -6.08 -0.28 -19.25
CA THR A 161 -6.77 -1.50 -18.84
C THR A 161 -6.80 -1.63 -17.33
N ASP A 162 -7.83 -2.30 -16.81
CA ASP A 162 -7.98 -2.53 -15.38
C ASP A 162 -6.86 -3.39 -14.77
N ASN A 163 -6.63 -3.19 -13.48
CA ASN A 163 -5.65 -3.93 -12.67
C ASN A 163 -4.17 -3.73 -13.10
N ILE A 164 -3.92 -2.80 -14.02
CA ILE A 164 -2.59 -2.29 -14.35
C ILE A 164 -2.39 -0.96 -13.63
N VAL A 165 -1.17 -0.77 -13.11
CA VAL A 165 -0.73 0.51 -12.56
C VAL A 165 0.14 1.21 -13.58
N TYR A 166 -0.19 2.47 -13.86
CA TYR A 166 0.47 3.28 -14.86
C TYR A 166 1.29 4.37 -14.20
N ARG A 167 2.39 4.77 -14.86
CA ARG A 167 3.14 5.98 -14.53
C ARG A 167 3.15 6.93 -15.72
N LEU A 168 2.78 8.17 -15.41
CA LEU A 168 2.84 9.32 -16.29
C LEU A 168 3.54 10.46 -15.55
N GLY A 169 4.76 10.79 -15.95
CA GLY A 169 5.59 11.74 -15.22
C GLY A 169 5.74 11.33 -13.74
N LYS A 170 5.25 12.19 -12.83
CA LYS A 170 5.25 11.97 -11.38
C LYS A 170 4.02 11.22 -10.87
N ASN A 171 2.98 11.10 -11.68
CA ASN A 171 1.70 10.51 -11.28
C ASN A 171 1.75 8.99 -11.44
N ILE A 172 1.39 8.26 -10.38
CA ILE A 172 1.15 6.82 -10.43
C ILE A 172 -0.32 6.58 -10.16
N PHE A 173 -1.01 5.89 -11.04
CA PHE A 173 -2.46 5.71 -10.95
C PHE A 173 -2.92 4.35 -11.46
N ALA A 174 -4.12 3.96 -11.05
CA ALA A 174 -4.78 2.72 -11.47
C ALA A 174 -6.24 2.97 -11.83
N LEU A 175 -6.73 2.19 -12.79
CA LEU A 175 -8.14 2.11 -13.14
C LEU A 175 -8.73 0.79 -12.64
N ASN A 176 -9.97 0.86 -12.16
CA ASN A 176 -10.75 -0.27 -11.69
C ASN A 176 -12.22 -0.11 -12.09
N SER A 177 -12.53 -0.45 -13.34
CA SER A 177 -13.89 -0.38 -13.88
C SER A 177 -14.90 -1.24 -13.11
N GLY A 178 -14.43 -2.27 -12.40
CA GLY A 178 -15.23 -3.17 -11.56
C GLY A 178 -15.86 -2.50 -10.33
N LYS A 179 -15.40 -1.30 -9.94
CA LYS A 179 -16.02 -0.54 -8.84
C LYS A 179 -17.41 -0.03 -9.24
N ARG A 180 -18.38 -0.23 -8.32
CA ARG A 180 -19.79 0.15 -8.52
C ARG A 180 -19.97 1.66 -8.63
N ALA A 181 -19.35 2.42 -7.74
CA ALA A 181 -19.39 3.88 -7.82
C ALA A 181 -18.32 4.36 -8.78
N ILE A 182 -18.69 5.23 -9.72
CA ILE A 182 -17.78 5.71 -10.75
C ILE A 182 -16.61 6.51 -10.19
N LYS A 183 -16.84 7.27 -9.12
CA LYS A 183 -15.79 8.02 -8.43
C LYS A 183 -14.70 7.10 -7.89
N ASP A 184 -15.00 5.85 -7.57
CA ASP A 184 -14.03 4.89 -7.00
C ASP A 184 -13.25 4.11 -8.09
N ARG A 185 -13.56 4.33 -9.37
CA ARG A 185 -12.92 3.61 -10.49
C ARG A 185 -11.54 4.12 -10.82
N PHE A 186 -11.14 5.26 -10.28
CA PHE A 186 -9.80 5.81 -10.42
C PHE A 186 -9.17 5.91 -9.05
N LYS A 187 -7.91 5.52 -8.97
CA LYS A 187 -7.10 5.71 -7.78
C LYS A 187 -5.77 6.33 -8.16
N LEU A 188 -5.53 7.54 -7.67
CA LEU A 188 -4.18 8.08 -7.62
C LEU A 188 -3.46 7.40 -6.46
N ILE A 189 -2.30 6.81 -6.76
CA ILE A 189 -1.47 6.11 -5.78
C ILE A 189 -0.43 7.07 -5.18
N THR A 190 -0.09 8.12 -5.91
CA THR A 190 0.78 9.21 -5.44
C THR A 190 -0.06 10.36 -4.88
N ASP A 191 -0.40 10.30 -3.60
CA ASP A 191 -0.97 11.46 -2.90
C ASP A 191 0.11 12.00 -1.95
N HIS A 192 0.75 13.10 -2.37
CA HIS A 192 1.72 13.93 -1.65
C HIS A 192 2.85 13.22 -0.88
N TYR A 193 4.09 13.30 -1.39
CA TYR A 193 5.19 13.97 -0.68
C TYR A 193 6.19 14.48 -1.71
N ASP A 194 6.72 15.68 -1.45
CA ASP A 194 7.70 16.35 -2.28
C ASP A 194 8.78 15.40 -2.77
N TYR A 195 8.92 15.40 -4.09
CA TYR A 195 9.92 14.71 -4.84
C TYR A 195 11.27 15.33 -4.49
N TYR A 196 11.85 14.93 -3.36
CA TYR A 196 13.27 15.11 -3.10
C TYR A 196 14.01 14.34 -4.18
N ASP A 197 14.46 15.12 -5.15
CA ASP A 197 15.63 14.93 -6.00
C ASP A 197 16.02 13.47 -6.29
N ILE A 198 15.73 13.02 -7.51
CA ILE A 198 16.27 11.75 -8.07
C ILE A 198 17.81 11.78 -8.06
N ASN A 199 18.43 12.94 -7.85
CA ASN A 199 19.88 13.06 -7.73
C ASN A 199 20.44 12.70 -6.35
N ASP A 200 19.62 12.41 -5.33
CA ASP A 200 20.12 12.07 -4.00
C ASP A 200 20.11 10.55 -3.68
N ILE A 201 20.27 9.73 -4.72
CA ILE A 201 20.54 8.27 -4.58
C ILE A 201 21.94 8.02 -3.96
N SER A 202 22.77 9.06 -3.82
CA SER A 202 24.09 8.95 -3.17
C SER A 202 24.10 9.14 -1.64
N SER A 203 23.05 9.69 -1.01
CA SER A 203 23.08 10.00 0.43
C SER A 203 22.25 9.06 1.32
N ARG A 204 21.32 8.27 0.76
CA ARG A 204 20.59 7.29 1.56
C ARG A 204 21.50 6.11 1.89
N ARG A 205 21.90 6.05 3.16
CA ARG A 205 22.78 5.04 3.75
C ARG A 205 22.55 3.68 3.11
N LYS A 206 23.62 3.19 2.49
CA LYS A 206 23.85 1.78 2.24
C LYS A 206 23.54 1.01 3.53
N PHE A 207 22.35 0.43 3.64
CA PHE A 207 22.31 -0.93 4.14
C PHE A 207 22.74 -1.80 2.97
N SER A 208 24.06 -1.86 2.77
CA SER A 208 24.66 -3.06 2.23
C SER A 208 24.20 -4.17 3.16
N ILE A 209 23.34 -5.04 2.65
CA ILE A 209 23.10 -6.37 3.21
C ILE A 209 24.48 -7.02 3.18
N SER A 210 25.25 -6.86 4.26
CA SER A 210 26.47 -7.61 4.45
C SER A 210 26.06 -9.07 4.42
N ASN A 211 26.60 -9.83 3.47
CA ASN A 211 26.48 -11.27 3.41
C ASN A 211 26.58 -11.83 4.84
N PRO A 212 25.67 -12.71 5.28
CA PRO A 212 25.89 -13.43 6.52
C PRO A 212 27.20 -14.20 6.35
N VAL A 213 28.21 -13.75 7.09
CA VAL A 213 29.53 -14.35 7.15
C VAL A 213 29.35 -15.80 7.57
N SER A 214 30.06 -16.65 6.85
CA SER A 214 30.15 -18.10 7.01
C SER A 214 30.27 -18.53 8.47
N SER A 215 29.43 -19.50 8.81
CA SER A 215 29.65 -20.60 9.74
C SER A 215 31.05 -20.66 10.37
N THR A 216 31.12 -20.39 11.67
CA THR A 216 32.12 -21.02 12.54
C THR A 216 31.48 -22.11 13.37
N SER A 217 32.11 -23.27 13.28
CA SER A 217 31.76 -24.56 13.84
C SER A 217 31.70 -24.55 15.36
N TYR A 218 30.69 -25.20 15.91
CA TYR A 218 30.77 -25.80 17.24
C TYR A 218 31.74 -26.98 17.19
N ALA A 219 32.77 -26.94 18.04
CA ALA A 219 33.49 -28.12 18.49
C ALA A 219 33.09 -28.40 19.96
N ILE A 220 33.00 -29.69 20.25
CA ILE A 220 32.45 -30.39 21.43
C ILE A 220 32.90 -29.80 22.77
#